data_AF-A0A1D2R3F2-F1
#
_entry.id   AF-A0A1D2R3F2-F1
#
_cell.length_a   1.000
_cell.length_b   1.000
_cell.length_c   1.000
_cell.angle_alpha   90.00
_cell.angle_beta   90.00
_cell.angle_gamma   90.00
#
_symmetry.space_group_name_H-M   'P 1'
#
loop_
_entity.id
_entity.type
_entity.pdbx_description
1 polymer ?
#
loop_
_entity_poly.entity_id
_entity_poly.type
_entity_poly.pdbx_seq_one_letter_code
_entity_poly.pdbx_strand_id
1 'polypeptide(L)'
;MTDEKTKSETQEDKTGEIEDKGEDKSFGTEGEDKKEINVKETPEELSEEEKKEKQEKEEELKKLRREKEREEHKELAKHKTEKELRKEINDLIHRTEQMQKRISEFFSQINVHRGETNTLRTKRDEANEEAREISITAEEFKEKRNEANMEVSRLKEEREPVIARVREIGRKIKSMKKERDDWNNRSRGTVEMLKKFYINSLNKLLAEDLPLNYETQLFDNVFVLLERLDAANRAEEIHNKISSEYETMKQLNEEIDKNFEEAHKFYEESQENHENMLAIYNEAKELRKKADEYHRELIEHYKLIEPVKEKIDAYKEEVSDLREIISIYTDALDKIRAEKEAEKMKEYTSSAKEKLQKKKRIDIDELRILMEQGAVKLK
;
A
#
# COMPACT_ATOMS: atom_id res chain seq x y z
N MET A 1 17.39 -44.81 51.85
CA MET A 1 16.63 -44.15 52.94
C MET A 1 16.22 -42.80 52.37
N THR A 2 15.14 -42.81 51.59
CA THR A 2 13.76 -42.40 51.97
C THR A 2 13.68 -40.88 52.14
N ASP A 3 12.78 -40.10 51.54
CA ASP A 3 11.69 -40.34 50.58
C ASP A 3 11.17 -38.97 50.12
N GLU A 4 10.74 -38.90 48.86
CA GLU A 4 9.50 -38.29 48.34
C GLU A 4 9.22 -36.76 48.42
N LYS A 5 9.02 -36.12 47.24
CA LYS A 5 7.72 -35.66 46.61
C LYS A 5 7.12 -34.42 47.30
N THR A 6 6.77 -33.33 46.61
CA THR A 6 5.68 -33.16 45.61
C THR A 6 5.86 -31.81 44.87
N LYS A 7 5.80 -31.72 43.53
CA LYS A 7 4.65 -31.34 42.66
C LYS A 7 3.81 -30.14 43.14
N SER A 8 3.76 -29.05 42.34
CA SER A 8 2.59 -28.67 41.52
C SER A 8 2.79 -27.34 40.76
N GLU A 9 2.64 -27.40 39.44
CA GLU A 9 2.23 -26.29 38.56
C GLU A 9 0.80 -25.82 38.88
N THR A 10 0.51 -24.54 38.66
CA THR A 10 -0.73 -24.10 37.98
C THR A 10 -0.55 -22.69 37.42
N GLN A 11 -0.52 -22.59 36.09
CA GLN A 11 -0.98 -21.45 35.29
C GLN A 11 -2.52 -21.43 35.28
N GLU A 12 -3.10 -20.24 35.13
CA GLU A 12 -4.43 -19.85 34.62
C GLU A 12 -4.79 -18.52 35.32
N ASP A 13 -5.44 -17.52 34.74
CA ASP A 13 -5.81 -17.22 33.36
C ASP A 13 -6.14 -15.71 33.36
N LYS A 14 -5.69 -15.01 32.32
CA LYS A 14 -6.09 -13.62 32.05
C LYS A 14 -7.11 -13.64 30.91
N THR A 15 -8.37 -13.41 31.22
CA THR A 15 -9.38 -13.06 30.22
C THR A 15 -9.60 -11.55 30.28
N GLY A 16 -9.06 -10.87 29.27
CA GLY A 16 -9.38 -9.48 28.96
C GLY A 16 -10.65 -9.43 28.12
N GLU A 17 -11.66 -8.77 28.66
CA GLU A 17 -12.85 -8.34 27.93
C GLU A 17 -12.44 -7.25 26.93
N ILE A 18 -12.62 -7.53 25.63
CA ILE A 18 -12.65 -6.51 24.58
C ILE A 18 -14.09 -6.50 24.07
N GLU A 19 -14.87 -5.54 24.56
CA GLU A 19 -16.19 -5.23 24.03
C GLU A 19 -16.05 -4.51 22.69
N ASP A 20 -16.57 -5.17 21.66
CA ASP A 20 -16.71 -4.71 20.29
C ASP A 20 -17.92 -3.75 20.21
N LYS A 21 -17.66 -2.46 19.96
CA LYS A 21 -18.69 -1.44 19.73
C LYS A 21 -19.01 -1.38 18.24
N GLY A 22 -20.06 -2.09 17.84
CA GLY A 22 -20.71 -1.90 16.54
C GLY A 22 -21.51 -0.59 16.54
N GLU A 23 -20.99 0.44 15.86
CA GLU A 23 -21.75 1.62 15.46
C GLU A 23 -22.35 1.41 14.06
N ASP A 24 -23.59 0.94 14.00
CA ASP A 24 -24.43 1.03 12.81
C ASP A 24 -25.16 2.38 12.79
N LYS A 25 -24.68 3.30 11.95
CA LYS A 25 -25.42 4.50 11.55
C LYS A 25 -26.00 4.29 10.16
N SER A 26 -27.25 3.83 10.10
CA SER A 26 -28.06 3.86 8.90
C SER A 26 -28.75 5.23 8.74
N PHE A 27 -28.45 5.86 7.62
CA PHE A 27 -29.15 7.02 7.07
C PHE A 27 -30.50 6.58 6.49
N GLY A 28 -31.58 7.28 6.85
CA GLY A 28 -32.91 7.11 6.25
C GLY A 28 -33.69 8.42 6.35
N THR A 29 -33.82 9.08 5.22
CA THR A 29 -34.38 10.42 5.00
C THR A 29 -35.91 10.41 4.95
N GLU A 30 -36.55 11.32 5.69
CA GLU A 30 -37.90 11.83 5.41
C GLU A 30 -37.93 13.34 5.65
N GLY A 31 -38.69 14.06 4.84
CA GLY A 31 -39.42 15.24 5.34
C GLY A 31 -38.94 16.62 4.86
N GLU A 32 -39.51 17.02 3.73
CA GLU A 32 -39.90 18.36 3.29
C GLU A 32 -39.84 19.57 4.26
N ASP A 33 -39.48 20.70 3.63
CA ASP A 33 -40.12 22.02 3.71
C ASP A 33 -39.59 23.14 4.63
N LYS A 34 -39.30 24.26 3.93
CA LYS A 34 -39.43 25.69 4.29
C LYS A 34 -38.29 26.42 4.99
N LYS A 35 -37.62 27.24 4.16
CA LYS A 35 -37.30 28.67 4.32
C LYS A 35 -37.14 29.20 5.75
N GLU A 36 -35.94 29.65 6.07
CA GLU A 36 -35.75 31.00 6.64
C GLU A 36 -34.35 31.55 6.36
N ILE A 37 -34.34 32.82 5.96
CA ILE A 37 -33.18 33.64 5.65
C ILE A 37 -32.54 34.07 6.97
N ASN A 38 -31.23 33.86 7.16
CA ASN A 38 -30.46 34.81 7.95
C ASN A 38 -28.99 34.84 7.52
N VAL A 39 -28.63 35.96 6.90
CA VAL A 39 -27.28 36.33 6.49
C VAL A 39 -26.49 36.72 7.74
N LYS A 40 -25.41 36.01 8.02
CA LYS A 40 -24.26 36.55 8.75
C LYS A 40 -22.99 36.16 8.01
N GLU A 41 -22.41 37.17 7.38
CA GLU A 41 -21.12 37.16 6.72
C GLU A 41 -20.00 36.88 7.72
N THR A 42 -19.13 35.93 7.37
CA THR A 42 -17.69 36.01 7.64
C THR A 42 -16.95 35.63 6.35
N PRO A 43 -15.79 36.27 6.08
CA PRO A 43 -15.19 36.35 4.76
C PRO A 43 -14.20 35.20 4.50
N GLU A 44 -13.83 35.06 3.22
CA GLU A 44 -12.74 34.22 2.67
C GLU A 44 -13.09 32.78 2.30
N GLU A 45 -13.70 32.63 1.12
CA GLU A 45 -13.32 31.60 0.15
C GLU A 45 -13.72 32.11 -1.24
N LEU A 46 -12.88 32.95 -1.86
CA LEU A 46 -13.00 33.31 -3.28
C LEU A 46 -12.90 32.00 -4.09
N SER A 47 -13.92 31.69 -4.89
CA SER A 47 -13.97 30.46 -5.68
C SER A 47 -12.81 30.44 -6.68
N GLU A 48 -12.32 29.24 -7.02
CA GLU A 48 -11.25 29.10 -8.03
C GLU A 48 -11.62 29.71 -9.40
N GLU A 49 -12.92 29.85 -9.69
CA GLU A 49 -13.42 30.52 -10.89
C GLU A 49 -13.19 32.03 -10.85
N GLU A 50 -13.41 32.70 -9.71
CA GLU A 50 -13.15 34.14 -9.58
C GLU A 50 -11.65 34.46 -9.63
N LYS A 51 -10.78 33.52 -9.22
CA LYS A 51 -9.32 33.66 -9.37
C LYS A 51 -8.89 33.52 -10.83
N LYS A 52 -9.45 32.56 -11.57
CA LYS A 52 -9.19 32.39 -13.01
C LYS A 52 -9.69 33.58 -13.82
N GLU A 53 -10.90 34.06 -13.57
CA GLU A 53 -11.47 35.21 -14.29
C GLU A 53 -10.68 36.51 -14.02
N LYS A 54 -10.12 36.67 -12.81
CA LYS A 54 -9.19 37.77 -12.50
C LYS A 54 -7.86 37.64 -13.23
N GLN A 55 -7.29 36.43 -13.32
CA GLN A 55 -6.05 36.20 -14.08
C GLN A 55 -6.24 36.48 -15.57
N GLU A 56 -7.35 36.04 -16.17
CA GLU A 56 -7.66 36.29 -17.58
C GLU A 56 -7.81 37.79 -17.87
N LYS A 57 -8.54 38.53 -17.01
CA LYS A 57 -8.67 39.99 -17.15
C LYS A 57 -7.35 40.72 -16.97
N GLU A 58 -6.47 40.24 -16.10
CA GLU A 58 -5.14 40.82 -15.91
C GLU A 58 -4.22 40.57 -17.12
N GLU A 59 -4.29 39.39 -17.73
CA GLU A 59 -3.57 39.07 -18.96
C GLU A 59 -4.07 39.90 -20.16
N GLU A 60 -5.38 40.09 -20.30
CA GLU A 60 -5.95 40.96 -21.33
C GLU A 60 -5.50 42.42 -21.15
N LEU A 61 -5.47 42.91 -19.91
CA LEU A 61 -4.98 44.25 -19.60
C LEU A 61 -3.49 44.42 -19.92
N LYS A 62 -2.67 43.39 -19.65
CA LYS A 62 -1.24 43.36 -20.02
C LYS A 62 -1.05 43.38 -21.53
N LYS A 63 -1.83 42.60 -22.29
CA LYS A 63 -1.80 42.63 -23.78
C LYS A 63 -2.17 44.00 -24.33
N LEU A 64 -3.23 44.63 -23.81
CA LEU A 64 -3.66 45.95 -24.25
C LEU A 64 -2.61 47.05 -23.94
N ARG A 65 -1.90 46.94 -22.81
CA ARG A 65 -0.78 47.85 -22.49
C ARG A 65 0.39 47.66 -23.44
N ARG A 66 0.77 46.41 -23.73
CA ARG A 66 1.82 46.08 -24.71
C ARG A 66 1.51 46.63 -26.10
N GLU A 67 0.26 46.53 -26.56
CA GLU A 67 -0.15 47.10 -27.85
C GLU A 67 -0.03 48.63 -27.89
N LYS A 68 -0.40 49.32 -26.81
CA LYS A 68 -0.23 50.78 -26.72
C LYS A 68 1.25 51.18 -26.74
N GLU A 69 2.10 50.50 -25.96
CA GLU A 69 3.54 50.75 -25.96
C GLU A 69 4.15 50.52 -27.35
N ARG A 70 3.69 49.51 -28.09
CA ARG A 70 4.14 49.25 -29.47
C ARG A 70 3.75 50.39 -30.43
N GLU A 71 2.54 50.91 -30.33
CA GLU A 71 2.09 52.07 -31.14
C GLU A 71 2.87 53.34 -30.79
N GLU A 72 3.15 53.58 -29.50
CA GLU A 72 3.99 54.69 -29.06
C GLU A 72 5.41 54.59 -29.62
N HIS A 73 6.01 53.39 -29.62
CA HIS A 73 7.32 53.15 -30.20
C HIS A 73 7.32 53.32 -31.74
N LYS A 74 6.23 52.95 -32.44
CA LYS A 74 6.07 53.22 -33.88
C LYS A 74 6.02 54.72 -34.19
N GLU A 75 5.30 55.50 -33.39
CA GLU A 75 5.25 56.96 -33.55
C GLU A 75 6.60 57.61 -33.21
N LEU A 76 7.25 57.19 -32.13
CA LEU A 76 8.60 57.65 -31.78
C LEU A 76 9.62 57.33 -32.88
N ALA A 77 9.50 56.17 -33.54
CA ALA A 77 10.43 55.75 -34.59
C ALA A 77 10.37 56.66 -35.83
N LYS A 78 9.22 57.27 -36.13
CA LYS A 78 9.04 58.20 -37.27
C LYS A 78 9.77 59.53 -37.09
N HIS A 79 10.01 59.95 -35.85
CA HIS A 79 10.53 61.29 -35.53
C HIS A 79 12.02 61.32 -35.17
N LYS A 80 12.70 60.15 -35.06
CA LYS A 80 14.10 60.06 -34.65
C LYS A 80 15.07 60.09 -35.84
N THR A 81 16.26 60.64 -35.62
CA THR A 81 17.32 60.58 -36.63
C THR A 81 18.00 59.21 -36.68
N GLU A 82 18.59 58.86 -37.84
CA GLU A 82 19.25 57.57 -38.06
C GLU A 82 20.33 57.23 -37.01
N LYS A 83 21.05 58.23 -36.49
CA LYS A 83 22.06 58.03 -35.43
C LYS A 83 21.42 57.68 -34.08
N GLU A 84 20.26 58.26 -33.77
CA GLU A 84 19.52 58.01 -32.54
C GLU A 84 18.85 56.63 -32.57
N LEU A 85 18.25 56.26 -33.70
CA LEU A 85 17.69 54.92 -33.92
C LEU A 85 18.76 53.82 -33.78
N ARG A 86 19.96 54.01 -34.36
CA ARG A 86 21.07 53.05 -34.19
C ARG A 86 21.52 52.91 -32.74
N LYS A 87 21.57 54.02 -32.00
CA LYS A 87 21.98 54.02 -30.59
C LYS A 87 20.95 53.26 -29.74
N GLU A 88 19.66 53.53 -29.95
CA GLU A 88 18.58 52.84 -29.23
C GLU A 88 18.49 51.36 -29.59
N ILE A 89 18.67 50.99 -30.86
CA ILE A 89 18.74 49.58 -31.25
C ILE A 89 19.89 48.87 -30.53
N ASN A 90 21.09 49.48 -30.47
CA ASN A 90 22.22 48.90 -29.76
C ASN A 90 21.96 48.78 -28.24
N ASP A 91 21.34 49.79 -27.64
CA ASP A 91 20.98 49.77 -26.21
C ASP A 91 19.94 48.68 -25.91
N LEU A 92 18.94 48.49 -26.80
CA LEU A 92 17.94 47.43 -26.70
C LEU A 92 18.52 46.03 -26.93
N ILE A 93 19.45 45.89 -27.88
CA ILE A 93 20.20 44.64 -28.11
C ILE A 93 20.99 44.30 -26.84
N HIS A 94 21.72 45.26 -26.27
CA HIS A 94 22.51 45.02 -25.08
C HIS A 94 21.64 44.64 -23.87
N ARG A 95 20.47 45.28 -23.71
CA ARG A 95 19.49 44.91 -22.69
C ARG A 95 18.93 43.50 -22.91
N THR A 96 18.67 43.13 -24.16
CA THR A 96 18.20 41.79 -24.53
C THR A 96 19.24 40.72 -24.21
N GLU A 97 20.52 40.98 -24.50
CA GLU A 97 21.64 40.09 -24.16
C GLU A 97 21.81 39.94 -22.64
N GLN A 98 21.67 41.03 -21.87
CA GLN A 98 21.72 40.99 -20.41
C GLN A 98 20.59 40.13 -19.82
N MET A 99 19.36 40.27 -20.34
CA MET A 99 18.23 39.43 -19.91
C MET A 99 18.41 37.97 -20.32
N GLN A 100 18.94 37.70 -21.51
CA GLN A 100 19.28 36.34 -21.94
C GLN A 100 20.36 35.70 -21.05
N LYS A 101 21.38 36.45 -20.63
CA LYS A 101 22.37 35.97 -19.67
C LYS A 101 21.73 35.59 -18.33
N ARG A 102 20.85 36.45 -17.79
CA ARG A 102 20.08 36.15 -16.56
C ARG A 102 19.21 34.90 -16.71
N ILE A 103 18.53 34.75 -17.86
CA ILE A 103 17.77 33.54 -18.17
C ILE A 103 18.68 32.30 -18.15
N SER A 104 19.87 32.36 -18.77
CA SER A 104 20.84 31.26 -18.74
C SER A 104 21.35 30.94 -17.33
N GLU A 105 21.56 31.95 -16.48
CA GLU A 105 21.93 31.78 -15.08
C GLU A 105 20.82 31.06 -14.30
N PHE A 106 19.55 31.48 -14.45
CA PHE A 106 18.42 30.82 -13.81
C PHE A 106 18.20 29.39 -14.33
N PHE A 107 18.41 29.13 -15.64
CA PHE A 107 18.39 27.77 -16.16
C PHE A 107 19.48 26.90 -15.57
N SER A 108 20.66 27.45 -15.33
CA SER A 108 21.76 26.73 -14.67
C SER A 108 21.37 26.37 -13.23
N GLN A 109 20.77 27.29 -12.48
CA GLN A 109 20.24 27.04 -11.13
C GLN A 109 19.14 25.96 -11.13
N ILE A 110 18.18 26.05 -12.06
CA ILE A 110 17.13 25.03 -12.20
C ILE A 110 17.71 23.67 -12.57
N ASN A 111 18.74 23.60 -13.41
CA ASN A 111 19.34 22.33 -13.81
C ASN A 111 20.02 21.62 -12.64
N VAL A 112 20.66 22.37 -11.71
CA VAL A 112 21.20 21.80 -10.47
C VAL A 112 20.08 21.20 -9.63
N HIS A 113 19.03 21.97 -9.35
CA HIS A 113 17.88 21.48 -8.57
C HIS A 113 17.13 20.35 -9.26
N ARG A 114 17.07 20.31 -10.60
CA ARG A 114 16.50 19.19 -11.38
C ARG A 114 17.34 17.93 -11.23
N GLY A 115 18.66 18.05 -11.18
CA GLY A 115 19.56 16.92 -10.91
C GLY A 115 19.25 16.30 -9.54
N GLU A 116 19.23 17.13 -8.50
CA GLU A 116 18.88 16.72 -7.13
C GLU A 116 17.47 16.11 -7.06
N THR A 117 16.49 16.79 -7.67
CA THR A 117 15.09 16.32 -7.75
C THR A 117 14.99 14.96 -8.45
N ASN A 118 15.72 14.74 -9.55
CA ASN A 118 15.71 13.45 -10.23
C ASN A 118 16.33 12.35 -9.36
N THR A 119 17.42 12.63 -8.64
CA THR A 119 18.02 11.63 -7.72
C THR A 119 17.11 11.30 -6.53
N LEU A 120 16.39 12.29 -5.99
CA LEU A 120 15.40 12.04 -4.94
C LEU A 120 14.19 11.27 -5.48
N ARG A 121 13.80 11.54 -6.73
CA ARG A 121 12.72 10.81 -7.39
C ARG A 121 13.08 9.35 -7.58
N THR A 122 14.28 9.05 -8.08
CA THR A 122 14.72 7.65 -8.24
C THR A 122 14.79 6.94 -6.89
N LYS A 123 15.36 7.57 -5.86
CA LYS A 123 15.42 6.99 -4.50
C LYS A 123 14.03 6.72 -3.90
N ARG A 124 13.07 7.63 -4.11
CA ARG A 124 11.67 7.43 -3.68
C ARG A 124 11.05 6.26 -4.43
N ASP A 125 11.24 6.20 -5.74
CA ASP A 125 10.65 5.16 -6.59
C ASP A 125 11.25 3.79 -6.25
N GLU A 126 12.57 3.71 -6.04
CA GLU A 126 13.28 2.52 -5.55
C GLU A 126 12.75 2.07 -4.18
N ALA A 127 12.69 2.97 -3.20
CA ALA A 127 12.19 2.63 -1.85
C ALA A 127 10.71 2.18 -1.86
N ASN A 128 9.89 2.75 -2.74
CA ASN A 128 8.50 2.34 -2.91
C ASN A 128 8.39 0.96 -3.57
N GLU A 129 9.25 0.65 -4.54
CA GLU A 129 9.25 -0.65 -5.18
C GLU A 129 9.74 -1.74 -4.22
N GLU A 130 10.83 -1.49 -3.49
CA GLU A 130 11.30 -2.38 -2.42
C GLU A 130 10.19 -2.61 -1.37
N ALA A 131 9.50 -1.54 -0.95
CA ALA A 131 8.39 -1.67 0.00
C ALA A 131 7.22 -2.49 -0.56
N ARG A 132 6.97 -2.48 -1.88
CA ARG A 132 5.94 -3.29 -2.53
C ARG A 132 6.35 -4.76 -2.59
N GLU A 133 7.58 -5.05 -3.02
CA GLU A 133 8.11 -6.42 -3.06
C GLU A 133 8.06 -7.06 -1.67
N ILE A 134 8.53 -6.34 -0.65
CA ILE A 134 8.47 -6.78 0.74
C ILE A 134 7.02 -6.97 1.20
N SER A 135 6.10 -6.10 0.79
CA SER A 135 4.67 -6.27 1.10
C SER A 135 4.05 -7.52 0.46
N ILE A 136 4.47 -7.89 -0.75
CA ILE A 136 4.02 -9.12 -1.41
C ILE A 136 4.52 -10.34 -0.62
N THR A 137 5.80 -10.35 -0.24
CA THR A 137 6.34 -11.44 0.59
C THR A 137 5.61 -11.55 1.93
N ALA A 138 5.24 -10.42 2.55
CA ALA A 138 4.45 -10.43 3.79
C ALA A 138 3.07 -11.08 3.60
N GLU A 139 2.42 -10.83 2.47
CA GLU A 139 1.13 -11.43 2.15
C GLU A 139 1.26 -12.95 1.94
N GLU A 140 2.33 -13.44 1.31
CA GLU A 140 2.61 -14.88 1.20
C GLU A 140 2.76 -15.55 2.59
N PHE A 141 3.47 -14.91 3.53
CA PHE A 141 3.57 -15.43 4.90
C PHE A 141 2.23 -15.41 5.64
N LYS A 142 1.39 -14.42 5.37
CA LYS A 142 0.04 -14.33 5.93
C LYS A 142 -0.87 -15.43 5.36
N GLU A 143 -0.77 -15.74 4.07
CA GLU A 143 -1.48 -16.87 3.45
C GLU A 143 -1.07 -18.19 4.09
N LYS A 144 0.24 -18.47 4.19
CA LYS A 144 0.76 -19.68 4.86
C LYS A 144 0.29 -19.81 6.32
N ARG A 145 0.29 -18.71 7.07
CA ARG A 145 -0.26 -18.68 8.44
C ARG A 145 -1.75 -19.04 8.46
N ASN A 146 -2.53 -18.52 7.51
CA ASN A 146 -3.96 -18.80 7.44
C ASN A 146 -4.21 -20.27 7.08
N GLU A 147 -3.46 -20.83 6.13
CA GLU A 147 -3.51 -22.25 5.77
C GLU A 147 -3.19 -23.14 6.98
N ALA A 148 -2.10 -22.86 7.70
CA ALA A 148 -1.74 -23.59 8.91
C ALA A 148 -2.85 -23.51 9.98
N ASN A 149 -3.46 -22.34 10.18
CA ASN A 149 -4.58 -22.17 11.11
C ASN A 149 -5.84 -22.94 10.69
N MET A 150 -6.10 -23.04 9.38
CA MET A 150 -7.19 -23.86 8.86
C MET A 150 -6.94 -25.34 9.15
N GLU A 151 -5.73 -25.85 8.93
CA GLU A 151 -5.37 -27.23 9.25
C GLU A 151 -5.45 -27.52 10.76
N VAL A 152 -4.99 -26.60 11.61
CA VAL A 152 -5.17 -26.72 13.07
C VAL A 152 -6.65 -26.80 13.43
N SER A 153 -7.50 -26.02 12.78
CA SER A 153 -8.95 -26.03 13.03
C SER A 153 -9.58 -27.35 12.59
N ARG A 154 -9.22 -27.85 11.40
CA ARG A 154 -9.66 -29.16 10.90
C ARG A 154 -9.25 -30.30 11.83
N LEU A 155 -7.98 -30.33 12.26
CA LEU A 155 -7.47 -31.35 13.19
C LEU A 155 -8.18 -31.29 14.55
N LYS A 156 -8.53 -30.09 15.04
CA LYS A 156 -9.33 -29.93 16.27
C LYS A 156 -10.74 -30.49 16.10
N GLU A 157 -11.40 -30.20 14.97
CA GLU A 157 -12.72 -30.72 14.66
C GLU A 157 -12.73 -32.25 14.53
N GLU A 158 -11.70 -32.84 13.91
CA GLU A 158 -11.54 -34.30 13.81
C GLU A 158 -11.29 -34.96 15.17
N ARG A 159 -10.59 -34.26 16.08
CA ARG A 159 -10.25 -34.77 17.41
C ARG A 159 -11.43 -34.76 18.38
N GLU A 160 -12.33 -33.78 18.29
CA GLU A 160 -13.47 -33.64 19.21
C GLU A 160 -14.37 -34.89 19.33
N PRO A 161 -14.80 -35.55 18.24
CA PRO A 161 -15.60 -36.77 18.33
C PRO A 161 -14.82 -37.95 18.95
N VAL A 162 -13.51 -38.03 18.71
CA VAL A 162 -12.63 -39.07 19.30
C VAL A 162 -12.54 -38.86 20.82
N ILE A 163 -12.34 -37.63 21.27
CA ILE A 163 -12.35 -37.28 22.70
C ILE A 163 -13.71 -37.60 23.34
N ALA A 164 -14.81 -37.28 22.66
CA ALA A 164 -16.14 -37.59 23.15
C ALA A 164 -16.34 -39.11 23.32
N ARG A 165 -15.85 -39.91 22.38
CA ARG A 165 -15.88 -41.38 22.43
C ARG A 165 -15.03 -41.93 23.58
N VAL A 166 -13.82 -41.41 23.78
CA VAL A 166 -12.95 -41.78 24.92
C VAL A 166 -13.65 -41.48 26.25
N ARG A 167 -14.32 -40.33 26.39
CA ARG A 167 -15.11 -39.99 27.59
C ARG A 167 -16.29 -40.94 27.79
N GLU A 168 -16.95 -41.38 26.72
CA GLU A 168 -18.04 -42.37 26.80
C GLU A 168 -17.54 -43.75 27.25
N ILE A 169 -16.46 -44.24 26.65
CA ILE A 169 -15.82 -45.50 27.05
C ILE A 169 -15.37 -45.44 28.51
N GLY A 170 -14.75 -44.33 28.94
CA GLY A 170 -14.38 -44.11 30.34
C GLY A 170 -15.57 -44.18 31.30
N ARG A 171 -16.73 -43.66 30.92
CA ARG A 171 -17.99 -43.79 31.69
C ARG A 171 -18.48 -45.24 31.76
N LYS A 172 -18.46 -45.96 30.63
CA LYS A 172 -18.82 -47.39 30.57
C LYS A 172 -17.91 -48.26 31.44
N ILE A 173 -16.60 -48.06 31.36
CA ILE A 173 -15.63 -48.74 32.20
C ILE A 173 -15.93 -48.48 33.68
N LYS A 174 -16.27 -47.23 34.05
CA LYS A 174 -16.60 -46.89 35.45
C LYS A 174 -17.86 -47.61 35.94
N SER A 175 -18.91 -47.76 35.11
CA SER A 175 -20.10 -48.54 35.50
C SER A 175 -19.80 -50.03 35.59
N MET A 176 -19.09 -50.60 34.61
CA MET A 176 -18.70 -52.01 34.60
C MET A 176 -17.80 -52.36 35.79
N LYS A 177 -16.90 -51.46 36.20
CA LYS A 177 -16.08 -51.66 37.41
C LYS A 177 -16.93 -51.78 38.67
N LYS A 178 -17.96 -50.95 38.82
CA LYS A 178 -18.89 -51.05 39.95
C LYS A 178 -19.62 -52.39 39.95
N GLU A 179 -20.15 -52.81 38.79
CA GLU A 179 -20.83 -54.10 38.65
C GLU A 179 -19.89 -55.27 38.98
N ARG A 180 -18.66 -55.25 38.46
CA ARG A 180 -17.63 -56.25 38.78
C ARG A 180 -17.34 -56.30 40.27
N ASP A 181 -17.18 -55.14 40.92
CA ASP A 181 -16.87 -55.06 42.35
C ASP A 181 -18.05 -55.57 43.19
N ASP A 182 -19.29 -55.33 42.78
CA ASP A 182 -20.49 -55.91 43.40
C ASP A 182 -20.53 -57.45 43.28
N TRP A 183 -20.18 -58.01 42.13
CA TRP A 183 -20.09 -59.46 41.94
C TRP A 183 -18.93 -60.10 42.70
N ASN A 184 -17.78 -59.42 42.77
CA ASN A 184 -16.63 -59.86 43.58
C ASN A 184 -16.96 -59.86 45.07
N ASN A 185 -17.70 -58.86 45.56
CA ASN A 185 -18.16 -58.81 46.95
C ASN A 185 -19.09 -59.97 47.31
N ARG A 186 -19.89 -60.46 46.34
CA ARG A 186 -20.75 -61.65 46.50
C ARG A 186 -19.96 -62.95 46.45
N SER A 187 -18.93 -63.03 45.60
CA SER A 187 -18.12 -64.22 45.41
C SER A 187 -17.15 -64.51 46.56
N ARG A 188 -16.53 -63.46 47.14
CA ARG A 188 -15.53 -63.55 48.23
C ARG A 188 -14.39 -64.54 47.97
N GLY A 189 -13.93 -64.67 46.73
CA GLY A 189 -12.80 -65.51 46.37
C GLY A 189 -12.52 -65.49 44.87
N THR A 190 -11.34 -65.96 44.48
CA THR A 190 -10.97 -66.14 43.07
C THR A 190 -11.66 -67.38 42.49
N VAL A 191 -12.03 -67.34 41.20
CA VAL A 191 -12.65 -68.46 40.47
C VAL A 191 -11.90 -69.78 40.69
N GLU A 192 -10.57 -69.77 40.58
CA GLU A 192 -9.74 -70.98 40.74
C GLU A 192 -9.80 -71.57 42.15
N MET A 193 -9.87 -70.71 43.17
CA MET A 193 -9.90 -71.12 44.56
C MET A 193 -11.26 -71.74 44.89
N LEU A 194 -12.35 -71.08 44.47
CA LEU A 194 -13.72 -71.57 44.62
C LEU A 194 -13.94 -72.89 43.86
N LYS A 195 -13.40 -73.01 42.66
CA LYS A 195 -13.47 -74.25 41.87
C LYS A 195 -12.74 -75.41 42.54
N LYS A 196 -11.56 -75.17 43.13
CA LYS A 196 -10.83 -76.19 43.91
C LYS A 196 -11.61 -76.63 45.15
N PHE A 197 -12.22 -75.70 45.88
CA PHE A 197 -13.07 -76.01 47.03
C PHE A 197 -14.34 -76.77 46.64
N TYR A 198 -14.97 -76.40 45.53
CA TYR A 198 -16.13 -77.09 44.99
C TYR A 198 -15.80 -78.54 44.62
N ILE A 199 -14.73 -78.77 43.85
CA ILE A 199 -14.29 -80.12 43.45
C ILE A 199 -13.93 -80.98 44.68
N ASN A 200 -13.22 -80.40 45.65
CA ASN A 200 -12.87 -81.12 46.88
C ASN A 200 -14.12 -81.49 47.71
N SER A 201 -15.07 -80.56 47.85
CA SER A 201 -16.31 -80.80 48.58
C SER A 201 -17.20 -81.84 47.88
N LEU A 202 -17.25 -81.81 46.54
CA LEU A 202 -17.97 -82.79 45.73
C LEU A 202 -17.32 -84.18 45.81
N ASN A 203 -15.99 -84.25 45.71
CA ASN A 203 -15.25 -85.51 45.83
C ASN A 203 -15.44 -86.15 47.21
N LYS A 204 -15.48 -85.36 48.29
CA LYS A 204 -15.79 -85.86 49.64
C LYS A 204 -17.19 -86.44 49.74
N LEU A 205 -18.17 -85.78 49.12
CA LEU A 205 -19.56 -86.26 49.10
C LEU A 205 -19.73 -87.57 48.31
N LEU A 206 -18.91 -87.78 47.27
CA LEU A 206 -18.99 -88.98 46.42
C LEU A 206 -18.15 -90.17 46.91
N ALA A 207 -17.07 -89.93 47.66
CA ALA A 207 -16.08 -90.95 47.99
C ALA A 207 -16.04 -91.35 49.48
N GLU A 208 -16.56 -90.54 50.39
CA GLU A 208 -16.49 -90.79 51.84
C GLU A 208 -17.87 -91.13 52.42
N ASP A 209 -17.95 -92.16 53.27
CA ASP A 209 -19.16 -92.49 54.03
C ASP A 209 -19.32 -91.52 55.21
N LEU A 210 -20.13 -90.48 55.00
CA LEU A 210 -20.34 -89.39 55.94
C LEU A 210 -21.63 -89.59 56.77
N PRO A 211 -21.68 -89.14 58.04
CA PRO A 211 -22.93 -89.08 58.78
C PRO A 211 -23.91 -88.09 58.13
N LEU A 212 -25.20 -88.40 58.13
CA LEU A 212 -26.26 -87.64 57.44
C LEU A 212 -26.26 -86.12 57.70
N ASN A 213 -25.96 -85.70 58.93
CA ASN A 213 -25.90 -84.27 59.28
C ASN A 213 -24.73 -83.55 58.59
N TYR A 214 -23.58 -84.21 58.48
CA TYR A 214 -22.40 -83.67 57.79
C TYR A 214 -22.60 -83.69 56.28
N GLU A 215 -23.27 -84.71 55.75
CA GLU A 215 -23.64 -84.79 54.34
C GLU A 215 -24.59 -83.65 53.93
N THR A 216 -25.62 -83.39 54.74
CA THR A 216 -26.56 -82.28 54.50
C THR A 216 -25.85 -80.92 54.51
N GLN A 217 -24.97 -80.69 55.49
CA GLN A 217 -24.17 -79.46 55.56
C GLN A 217 -23.18 -79.33 54.40
N LEU A 218 -22.55 -80.44 53.99
CA LEU A 218 -21.63 -80.45 52.86
C LEU A 218 -22.37 -80.15 51.55
N PHE A 219 -23.57 -80.71 51.38
CA PHE A 219 -24.44 -80.43 50.26
C PHE A 219 -24.82 -78.94 50.20
N ASP A 220 -25.30 -78.35 51.31
CA ASP A 220 -25.61 -76.92 51.38
C ASP A 220 -24.39 -76.03 51.07
N ASN A 221 -23.21 -76.41 51.57
CA ASN A 221 -21.96 -75.71 51.28
C ASN A 221 -21.59 -75.80 49.80
N VAL A 222 -21.87 -76.92 49.12
CA VAL A 222 -21.65 -77.08 47.68
C VAL A 222 -22.55 -76.13 46.88
N PHE A 223 -23.81 -75.93 47.28
CA PHE A 223 -24.69 -74.93 46.64
C PHE A 223 -24.19 -73.50 46.85
N VAL A 224 -23.79 -73.15 48.07
CA VAL A 224 -23.21 -71.83 48.36
C VAL A 224 -21.91 -71.61 47.56
N LEU A 225 -21.08 -72.64 47.41
CA LEU A 225 -19.86 -72.59 46.58
C LEU A 225 -20.19 -72.42 45.09
N LEU A 226 -21.25 -73.07 44.61
CA LEU A 226 -21.73 -72.93 43.23
C LEU A 226 -22.21 -71.49 42.95
N GLU A 227 -23.03 -70.91 43.83
CA GLU A 227 -23.49 -69.51 43.70
C GLU A 227 -22.32 -68.52 43.72
N ARG A 228 -21.32 -68.76 44.58
CA ARG A 228 -20.10 -67.94 44.64
C ARG A 228 -19.24 -68.09 43.39
N LEU A 229 -19.19 -69.29 42.80
CA LEU A 229 -18.46 -69.57 41.57
C LEU A 229 -19.14 -68.90 40.38
N ASP A 230 -20.47 -68.92 40.30
CA ASP A 230 -21.23 -68.20 39.28
C ASP A 230 -21.04 -66.68 39.38
N ALA A 231 -21.04 -66.14 40.60
CA ALA A 231 -20.70 -64.74 40.83
C ALA A 231 -19.25 -64.40 40.40
N ALA A 232 -18.30 -65.30 40.65
CA ALA A 232 -16.91 -65.15 40.24
C ALA A 232 -16.75 -65.13 38.71
N ASN A 233 -17.41 -66.06 38.01
CA ASN A 233 -17.38 -66.16 36.55
C ASN A 233 -17.98 -64.90 35.91
N ARG A 234 -19.10 -64.38 36.44
CA ARG A 234 -19.70 -63.12 35.96
C ARG A 234 -18.78 -61.93 36.18
N ALA A 235 -18.06 -61.87 37.30
CA ALA A 235 -17.07 -60.81 37.54
C ALA A 235 -15.91 -60.88 36.53
N GLU A 236 -15.43 -62.09 36.20
CA GLU A 236 -14.35 -62.30 35.22
C GLU A 236 -14.79 -61.93 33.80
N GLU A 237 -16.02 -62.26 33.41
CA GLU A 237 -16.58 -61.82 32.12
C GLU A 237 -16.63 -60.29 32.00
N ILE A 238 -17.04 -59.60 33.07
CA ILE A 238 -17.04 -58.13 33.12
C ILE A 238 -15.60 -57.61 33.09
N HIS A 239 -14.67 -58.26 33.78
CA HIS A 239 -13.26 -57.89 33.75
C HIS A 239 -12.67 -57.98 32.34
N ASN A 240 -12.94 -59.06 31.60
CA ASN A 240 -12.49 -59.23 30.22
C ASN A 240 -13.04 -58.14 29.30
N LYS A 241 -14.33 -57.79 29.46
CA LYS A 241 -14.93 -56.67 28.70
C LYS A 241 -14.29 -55.32 29.06
N ILE A 242 -14.00 -55.08 30.34
CA ILE A 242 -13.27 -53.88 30.77
C ILE A 242 -11.89 -53.82 30.11
N SER A 243 -11.17 -54.94 30.06
CA SER A 243 -9.85 -55.01 29.44
C SER A 243 -9.91 -54.68 27.95
N SER A 244 -10.87 -55.24 27.20
CA SER A 244 -11.04 -54.89 25.78
C SER A 244 -11.39 -53.41 25.57
N GLU A 245 -12.23 -52.83 26.43
CA GLU A 245 -12.58 -51.40 26.36
C GLU A 245 -11.40 -50.48 26.77
N TYR A 246 -10.47 -50.97 27.60
CA TYR A 246 -9.23 -50.27 27.88
C TYR A 246 -8.27 -50.26 26.70
N GLU A 247 -8.18 -51.36 25.95
CA GLU A 247 -7.38 -51.43 24.73
C GLU A 247 -7.91 -50.48 23.65
N THR A 248 -9.23 -50.43 23.45
CA THR A 248 -9.85 -49.47 22.51
C THR A 248 -9.64 -48.03 22.97
N MET A 249 -9.78 -47.74 24.27
CA MET A 249 -9.48 -46.42 24.82
C MET A 249 -8.02 -46.02 24.60
N LYS A 250 -7.09 -46.96 24.76
CA LYS A 250 -5.66 -46.72 24.53
C LYS A 250 -5.37 -46.36 23.07
N GLN A 251 -5.94 -47.13 22.13
CA GLN A 251 -5.80 -46.84 20.70
C GLN A 251 -6.33 -45.46 20.32
N LEU A 252 -7.50 -45.07 20.84
CA LEU A 252 -8.08 -43.75 20.59
C LEU A 252 -7.24 -42.62 21.21
N ASN A 253 -6.62 -42.85 22.37
CA ASN A 253 -5.70 -41.86 22.96
C ASN A 253 -4.43 -41.71 22.11
N GLU A 254 -3.88 -42.80 21.58
CA GLU A 254 -2.73 -42.74 20.66
C GLU A 254 -3.07 -41.98 19.37
N GLU A 255 -4.31 -42.09 18.87
CA GLU A 255 -4.80 -41.28 17.73
C GLU A 255 -4.92 -39.79 18.12
N ILE A 256 -5.44 -39.50 19.31
CA ILE A 256 -5.54 -38.13 19.83
C ILE A 256 -4.15 -37.49 19.97
N ASP A 257 -3.18 -38.23 20.50
CA ASP A 257 -1.82 -37.75 20.72
C ASP A 257 -1.13 -37.44 19.38
N LYS A 258 -1.29 -38.29 18.37
CA LYS A 258 -0.80 -38.02 17.01
C LYS A 258 -1.40 -36.76 16.40
N ASN A 259 -2.73 -36.62 16.48
CA ASN A 259 -3.41 -35.41 15.99
C ASN A 259 -2.97 -34.16 16.77
N PHE A 260 -2.65 -34.29 18.06
CA PHE A 260 -2.11 -33.21 18.87
C PHE A 260 -0.71 -32.81 18.43
N GLU A 261 0.19 -33.77 18.20
CA GLU A 261 1.54 -33.51 17.69
C GLU A 261 1.50 -32.84 16.31
N GLU A 262 0.62 -33.31 15.41
CA GLU A 262 0.43 -32.70 14.09
C GLU A 262 -0.13 -31.27 14.20
N ALA A 263 -1.15 -31.05 15.02
CA ALA A 263 -1.70 -29.72 15.26
C ALA A 263 -0.68 -28.78 15.92
N HIS A 264 0.20 -29.30 16.77
CA HIS A 264 1.24 -28.51 17.40
C HIS A 264 2.29 -28.05 16.39
N LYS A 265 2.70 -28.91 15.44
CA LYS A 265 3.60 -28.53 14.34
C LYS A 265 3.01 -27.40 13.50
N PHE A 266 1.75 -27.52 13.07
CA PHE A 266 1.09 -26.44 12.33
C PHE A 266 0.92 -25.17 13.15
N TYR A 267 0.76 -25.28 14.48
CA TYR A 267 0.73 -24.13 15.37
C TYR A 267 2.10 -23.42 15.42
N GLU A 268 3.20 -24.17 15.58
CA GLU A 268 4.56 -23.62 15.53
C GLU A 268 4.85 -22.96 14.18
N GLU A 269 4.51 -23.62 13.07
CA GLU A 269 4.64 -23.06 11.72
C GLU A 269 3.81 -21.77 11.55
N SER A 270 2.58 -21.73 12.05
CA SER A 270 1.73 -20.54 12.03
C SER A 270 2.35 -19.39 12.84
N GLN A 271 2.92 -19.71 14.01
CA GLN A 271 3.57 -18.71 14.85
C GLN A 271 4.84 -18.16 14.20
N GLU A 272 5.70 -19.02 13.65
CA GLU A 272 6.91 -18.59 12.93
C GLU A 272 6.55 -17.71 11.73
N ASN A 273 5.55 -18.11 10.92
CA ASN A 273 5.06 -17.30 9.81
C ASN A 273 4.49 -15.96 10.29
N HIS A 274 3.82 -15.91 11.45
CA HIS A 274 3.32 -14.67 12.02
C HIS A 274 4.44 -13.72 12.47
N GLU A 275 5.46 -14.24 13.14
CA GLU A 275 6.63 -13.46 13.58
C GLU A 275 7.42 -12.91 12.38
N ASN A 276 7.67 -13.74 11.38
CA ASN A 276 8.32 -13.34 10.13
C ASN A 276 7.49 -12.27 9.39
N MET A 277 6.19 -12.47 9.27
CA MET A 277 5.27 -11.48 8.67
C MET A 277 5.33 -10.13 9.40
N LEU A 278 5.37 -10.11 10.75
CA LEU A 278 5.50 -8.88 11.52
C LEU A 278 6.83 -8.17 11.29
N ALA A 279 7.93 -8.93 11.23
CA ALA A 279 9.25 -8.37 10.92
C ALA A 279 9.27 -7.69 9.54
N ILE A 280 8.76 -8.39 8.53
CA ILE A 280 8.66 -7.90 7.14
C ILE A 280 7.76 -6.66 7.05
N TYR A 281 6.62 -6.63 7.76
CA TYR A 281 5.77 -5.43 7.79
C TYR A 281 6.45 -4.23 8.46
N ASN A 282 7.26 -4.46 9.50
CA ASN A 282 8.02 -3.39 10.12
C ASN A 282 9.08 -2.84 9.15
N GLU A 283 9.78 -3.70 8.42
CA GLU A 283 10.73 -3.29 7.37
C GLU A 283 10.04 -2.48 6.26
N ALA A 284 8.91 -2.97 5.74
CA ALA A 284 8.11 -2.25 4.75
C ALA A 284 7.64 -0.88 5.26
N LYS A 285 7.28 -0.80 6.54
CA LYS A 285 6.87 0.46 7.17
C LYS A 285 8.02 1.46 7.27
N GLU A 286 9.22 1.01 7.61
CA GLU A 286 10.40 1.88 7.64
C GLU A 286 10.80 2.34 6.23
N LEU A 287 10.69 1.50 5.22
CA LEU A 287 10.91 1.91 3.82
C LEU A 287 9.87 2.93 3.34
N ARG A 288 8.60 2.74 3.67
CA ARG A 288 7.54 3.74 3.36
C ARG A 288 7.83 5.08 4.03
N LYS A 289 8.26 5.10 5.29
CA LYS A 289 8.68 6.35 5.95
C LYS A 289 9.81 7.05 5.20
N LYS A 290 10.85 6.32 4.80
CA LYS A 290 11.95 6.88 3.99
C LYS A 290 11.45 7.42 2.65
N ALA A 291 10.53 6.71 1.98
CA ALA A 291 9.93 7.18 0.74
C ALA A 291 9.10 8.46 0.94
N ASP A 292 8.36 8.56 2.04
CA ASP A 292 7.60 9.76 2.42
C ASP A 292 8.51 10.95 2.75
N GLU A 293 9.66 10.70 3.39
CA GLU A 293 10.70 11.70 3.62
C GLU A 293 11.26 12.23 2.30
N TYR A 294 11.65 11.37 1.37
CA TYR A 294 12.09 11.78 0.04
C TYR A 294 10.99 12.53 -0.73
N HIS A 295 9.73 12.12 -0.58
CA HIS A 295 8.62 12.83 -1.20
C HIS A 295 8.43 14.24 -0.63
N ARG A 296 8.58 14.40 0.69
CA ARG A 296 8.53 15.70 1.35
C ARG A 296 9.68 16.60 0.87
N GLU A 297 10.90 16.08 0.80
CA GLU A 297 12.05 16.80 0.25
C GLU A 297 11.82 17.22 -1.20
N LEU A 298 11.26 16.33 -2.03
CA LEU A 298 10.90 16.65 -3.42
C LEU A 298 9.91 17.82 -3.51
N ILE A 299 8.89 17.84 -2.66
CA ILE A 299 7.91 18.93 -2.63
C ILE A 299 8.59 20.26 -2.27
N GLU A 300 9.48 20.27 -1.27
CA GLU A 300 10.24 21.46 -0.91
C GLU A 300 11.15 21.94 -2.06
N HIS A 301 11.82 21.02 -2.76
CA HIS A 301 12.60 21.37 -3.96
C HIS A 301 11.73 21.95 -5.08
N TYR A 302 10.52 21.43 -5.30
CA TYR A 302 9.59 22.01 -6.28
C TYR A 302 9.15 23.42 -5.89
N LYS A 303 8.87 23.68 -4.61
CA LYS A 303 8.55 25.03 -4.11
C LYS A 303 9.69 26.03 -4.33
N LEU A 304 10.95 25.58 -4.26
CA LEU A 304 12.11 26.43 -4.56
C LEU A 304 12.27 26.72 -6.06
N ILE A 305 11.92 25.75 -6.92
CA ILE A 305 12.03 25.88 -8.38
C ILE A 305 10.93 26.78 -8.96
N GLU A 306 9.71 26.73 -8.42
CA GLU A 306 8.55 27.49 -8.89
C GLU A 306 8.79 29.00 -9.05
N PRO A 307 9.29 29.74 -8.04
CA PRO A 307 9.55 31.19 -8.19
C PRO A 307 10.69 31.48 -9.18
N VAL A 308 11.62 30.54 -9.40
CA VAL A 308 12.67 30.71 -10.41
C VAL A 308 12.08 30.54 -11.81
N LYS A 309 11.12 29.63 -12.01
CA LYS A 309 10.39 29.49 -13.27
C LYS A 309 9.57 30.74 -13.59
N GLU A 310 8.83 31.27 -12.63
CA GLU A 310 8.06 32.51 -12.81
C GLU A 310 8.95 33.68 -13.26
N LYS A 311 10.13 33.83 -12.64
CA LYS A 311 11.11 34.86 -13.06
C LYS A 311 11.61 34.62 -14.49
N ILE A 312 11.91 33.37 -14.85
CA ILE A 312 12.33 33.03 -16.22
C ILE A 312 11.24 33.39 -17.22
N ASP A 313 9.98 33.07 -16.93
CA ASP A 313 8.88 33.32 -17.86
C ASP A 313 8.60 34.82 -17.99
N ALA A 314 8.69 35.60 -16.90
CA ALA A 314 8.67 37.06 -16.95
C ALA A 314 9.80 37.64 -17.82
N TYR A 315 11.05 37.16 -17.65
CA TYR A 315 12.17 37.61 -18.48
C TYR A 315 12.04 37.19 -19.95
N LYS A 316 11.43 36.04 -20.25
CA LYS A 316 11.15 35.64 -21.64
C LYS A 316 10.12 36.55 -22.29
N GLU A 317 9.07 36.93 -21.56
CA GLU A 317 8.08 37.89 -22.04
C GLU A 317 8.73 39.25 -22.32
N GLU A 318 9.52 39.77 -21.39
CA GLU A 318 10.27 41.01 -21.59
C GLU A 318 11.22 40.93 -22.80
N VAL A 319 11.92 39.80 -22.99
CA VAL A 319 12.79 39.58 -24.15
C VAL A 319 11.98 39.53 -25.46
N SER A 320 10.77 38.97 -25.44
CA SER A 320 9.88 38.98 -26.60
C SER A 320 9.45 40.41 -26.95
N ASP A 321 9.01 41.18 -25.97
CA ASP A 321 8.61 42.58 -26.15
C ASP A 321 9.77 43.44 -26.67
N LEU A 322 10.98 43.28 -26.10
CA LEU A 322 12.18 43.97 -26.57
C LEU A 322 12.55 43.59 -28.01
N ARG A 323 12.43 42.32 -28.40
CA ARG A 323 12.67 41.88 -29.79
C ARG A 323 11.68 42.48 -30.77
N GLU A 324 10.42 42.59 -30.39
CA GLU A 324 9.40 43.24 -31.21
C GLU A 324 9.65 44.75 -31.37
N ILE A 325 10.06 45.43 -30.29
CA ILE A 325 10.46 46.85 -30.34
C ILE A 325 11.70 47.04 -31.24
N ILE A 326 12.70 46.16 -31.12
CA ILE A 326 13.87 46.16 -32.01
C ILE A 326 13.45 45.99 -33.48
N SER A 327 12.48 45.12 -33.78
CA SER A 327 11.94 44.94 -35.14
C SER A 327 11.34 46.25 -35.67
N ILE A 328 10.51 46.94 -34.88
CA ILE A 328 9.89 48.21 -35.27
C ILE A 328 10.95 49.28 -35.60
N TYR A 329 11.98 49.40 -34.76
CA TYR A 329 13.06 50.36 -35.00
C TYR A 329 13.95 50.01 -36.19
N THR A 330 14.16 48.72 -36.44
CA THR A 330 14.90 48.23 -37.60
C THR A 330 14.14 48.53 -38.89
N ASP A 331 12.83 48.27 -38.92
CA ASP A 331 11.97 48.59 -40.08
C ASP A 331 11.93 50.10 -40.37
N ALA A 332 11.90 50.94 -39.33
CA ALA A 332 11.95 52.39 -39.48
C ALA A 332 13.31 52.85 -40.03
N LEU A 333 14.41 52.24 -39.57
CA LEU A 333 15.75 52.53 -40.05
C LEU A 333 15.94 52.10 -41.51
N ASP A 334 15.37 50.96 -41.92
CA ASP A 334 15.41 50.48 -43.29
C ASP A 334 14.54 51.34 -44.22
N LYS A 335 13.40 51.88 -43.75
CA LYS A 335 12.64 52.91 -44.49
C LYS A 335 13.45 54.18 -44.72
N ILE A 336 14.14 54.69 -43.69
CA ILE A 336 15.00 55.88 -43.83
C ILE A 336 16.17 55.60 -44.80
N ARG A 337 16.74 54.40 -44.78
CA ARG A 337 17.76 54.00 -45.76
C ARG A 337 17.20 53.94 -47.18
N ALA A 338 16.03 53.33 -47.37
CA ALA A 338 15.37 53.25 -48.66
C ALA A 338 14.98 54.63 -49.21
N GLU A 339 14.53 55.56 -48.36
CA GLU A 339 14.25 56.94 -48.74
C GLU A 339 15.52 57.70 -49.14
N LYS A 340 16.61 57.57 -48.37
CA LYS A 340 17.92 58.14 -48.74
C LYS A 340 18.48 57.55 -50.03
N GLU A 341 18.31 56.26 -50.26
CA GLU A 341 18.70 55.62 -51.51
C GLU A 341 17.83 56.10 -52.67
N ALA A 342 16.51 56.24 -52.47
CA ALA A 342 15.60 56.78 -53.48
C ALA A 342 15.89 58.26 -53.79
N GLU A 343 16.24 59.08 -52.80
CA GLU A 343 16.68 60.47 -53.00
C GLU A 343 18.00 60.54 -53.74
N LYS A 344 19.01 59.74 -53.35
CA LYS A 344 20.26 59.62 -54.11
C LYS A 344 20.00 59.18 -55.54
N MET A 345 19.12 58.21 -55.76
CA MET A 345 18.75 57.75 -57.10
C MET A 345 18.01 58.84 -57.89
N LYS A 346 17.15 59.66 -57.26
CA LYS A 346 16.49 60.81 -57.89
C LYS A 346 17.46 61.95 -58.22
N GLU A 347 18.42 62.22 -57.35
CA GLU A 347 19.50 63.19 -57.56
C GLU A 347 20.43 62.73 -58.69
N TYR A 348 20.79 61.44 -58.71
CA TYR A 348 21.52 60.81 -59.82
C TYR A 348 20.72 60.90 -61.13
N THR A 349 19.43 60.56 -61.13
CA THR A 349 18.55 60.71 -62.30
C THR A 349 18.44 62.17 -62.76
N SER A 350 18.33 63.14 -61.84
CA SER A 350 18.16 64.56 -62.18
C SER A 350 19.46 65.17 -62.69
N SER A 351 20.59 64.84 -62.06
CA SER A 351 21.94 65.17 -62.54
C SER A 351 22.21 64.56 -63.93
N ALA A 352 21.81 63.30 -64.14
CA ALA A 352 21.92 62.65 -65.44
C ALA A 352 21.02 63.30 -66.51
N LYS A 353 19.78 63.70 -66.16
CA LYS A 353 18.89 64.47 -67.06
C LYS A 353 19.45 65.85 -67.40
N GLU A 354 20.04 66.56 -66.44
CA GLU A 354 20.69 67.85 -66.71
C GLU A 354 21.95 67.71 -67.57
N LYS A 355 22.78 66.68 -67.34
CA LYS A 355 23.96 66.38 -68.17
C LYS A 355 23.56 66.01 -69.60
N LEU A 356 22.44 65.29 -69.77
CA LEU A 356 21.84 64.96 -71.07
C LEU A 356 21.34 66.21 -71.81
N GLN A 357 20.63 67.12 -71.12
CA GLN A 357 20.15 68.38 -71.71
C GLN A 357 21.31 69.33 -72.10
N LYS A 358 22.41 69.33 -71.34
CA LYS A 358 23.60 70.15 -71.60
C LYS A 358 24.61 69.50 -72.58
N LYS A 359 24.28 68.36 -73.21
CA LYS A 359 25.15 67.59 -74.14
C LYS A 359 26.56 67.31 -73.59
N LYS A 360 26.69 67.09 -72.27
CA LYS A 360 27.95 66.63 -71.65
C LYS A 360 28.04 65.10 -71.69
N ARG A 361 29.25 64.55 -71.64
CA ARG A 361 29.49 63.09 -71.55
C ARG A 361 28.82 62.53 -70.28
N ILE A 362 28.06 61.45 -70.44
CA ILE A 362 27.31 60.73 -69.38
C ILE A 362 28.03 59.40 -69.12
N ASP A 363 28.11 58.96 -67.87
CA ASP A 363 28.68 57.66 -67.50
C ASP A 363 27.69 56.50 -67.80
N ILE A 364 28.22 55.29 -68.06
CA ILE A 364 27.43 54.12 -68.50
C ILE A 364 26.34 53.74 -67.49
N ASP A 365 26.62 53.87 -66.19
CA ASP A 365 25.64 53.60 -65.14
C ASP A 365 24.53 54.66 -65.05
N GLU A 366 24.85 55.92 -65.36
CA GLU A 366 23.86 57.01 -65.47
C GLU A 366 22.93 56.80 -66.68
N LEU A 367 23.45 56.24 -67.78
CA LEU A 367 22.66 55.90 -68.98
C LEU A 367 21.70 54.72 -68.71
N ARG A 368 22.15 53.69 -67.98
CA ARG A 368 21.35 52.50 -67.65
C ARG A 368 20.11 52.85 -66.82
N ILE A 369 20.27 53.72 -65.82
CA ILE A 369 19.17 54.16 -64.95
C ILE A 369 18.16 55.02 -65.73
N LEU A 370 18.62 55.87 -66.65
CA LEU A 370 17.75 56.66 -67.53
C LEU A 370 16.97 55.80 -68.53
N MET A 371 17.55 54.67 -68.97
CA MET A 371 16.87 53.68 -69.81
C MET A 371 15.81 52.89 -69.05
N GLU A 372 16.11 52.44 -67.82
CA GLU A 372 15.14 51.73 -66.96
C GLU A 372 13.93 52.61 -66.58
N GLN A 373 14.12 53.93 -66.43
CA GLN A 373 13.04 54.88 -66.13
C GLN A 373 12.30 55.43 -67.36
N GLY A 374 12.60 54.94 -68.57
CA GLY A 374 11.85 55.26 -69.79
C GLY A 374 12.05 56.68 -70.36
N ALA A 375 13.08 57.41 -69.91
CA ALA A 375 13.34 58.79 -70.37
C ALA A 375 14.04 58.86 -71.75
N VAL A 376 14.49 57.72 -72.28
CA VAL A 376 15.08 57.58 -73.62
C VAL A 376 14.40 56.41 -74.32
N LYS A 377 13.58 56.69 -75.34
CA LYS A 377 13.16 55.65 -76.30
C LYS A 377 14.23 55.56 -77.38
N LEU A 378 14.91 54.42 -77.45
CA LEU A 378 15.63 54.03 -78.66
C LEU A 378 14.60 53.96 -79.79
N LYS A 379 14.77 54.81 -80.79
CA LYS A 379 14.13 54.64 -82.10
C LYS A 379 15.07 53.83 -82.99
#